data_AF-A0A2I0VD59-F1
#
_entry.id   AF-A0A2I0VD59-F1
#
_cell.length_a   1.000
_cell.length_b   1.000
_cell.length_c   1.000
_cell.angle_alpha   90.00
_cell.angle_beta   90.00
_cell.angle_gamma   90.00
#
_symmetry.space_group_name_H-M   'P 1'
#
loop_
_entity.id
_entity.type
_entity.pdbx_description
1 polymer ?
#
loop_
_entity_poly.entity_id
_entity_poly.type
_entity_poly.pdbx_seq_one_letter_code
_entity_poly.pdbx_strand_id
1 'polypeptide(L)'
;MKKPPDSDFADKFAPNCGVLAQTLTPITGRFLGCQSKYVSPDEAFSSFIIQNSESLKILHDKNHTEVGAAVSGTDGGSPYFWCVLFSNGKRNSSFAFENGQAKSVHPGCFSGNNDDCSASTRLAIIWPLLAVVFFGVLYVL
;
A
#
# COMPACT_ATOMS: atom_id res chain seq x y z
N MET A 1 -24.69 -5.28 -1.06
CA MET A 1 -23.86 -6.43 -1.45
C MET A 1 -23.38 -7.16 -0.20
N LYS A 2 -23.40 -8.49 -0.18
CA LYS A 2 -22.88 -9.31 0.93
C LYS A 2 -21.36 -9.40 0.78
N LYS A 3 -20.60 -9.20 1.87
CA LYS A 3 -19.14 -9.41 1.88
C LYS A 3 -18.86 -10.86 1.41
N PRO A 4 -18.02 -11.09 0.38
CA PRO A 4 -17.59 -12.43 0.03
C PRO A 4 -16.89 -13.08 1.25
N PRO A 5 -17.05 -14.40 1.44
CA PRO A 5 -16.26 -15.11 2.45
C PRO A 5 -14.77 -14.98 2.11
N ASP A 6 -13.91 -14.91 3.13
CA ASP A 6 -12.47 -14.71 2.90
C ASP A 6 -11.83 -15.88 2.12
N SER A 7 -12.46 -17.08 2.15
CA SER A 7 -12.09 -18.23 1.29
C SER A 7 -12.25 -17.94 -0.20
N ASP A 8 -13.25 -17.13 -0.59
CA ASP A 8 -13.47 -16.76 -1.99
C ASP A 8 -12.32 -15.88 -2.52
N PHE A 9 -11.55 -15.22 -1.65
CA PHE A 9 -10.40 -14.43 -2.07
C PHE A 9 -9.27 -15.33 -2.59
N ALA A 10 -8.91 -16.38 -1.87
CA ALA A 10 -7.87 -17.30 -2.34
C ALA A 10 -8.33 -18.13 -3.54
N ASP A 11 -9.55 -18.65 -3.49
CA ASP A 11 -10.01 -19.66 -4.46
C ASP A 11 -10.65 -19.06 -5.71
N LYS A 12 -11.14 -17.81 -5.66
CA LYS A 12 -11.76 -17.14 -6.81
C LYS A 12 -10.94 -15.94 -7.30
N PHE A 13 -10.52 -15.05 -6.40
CA PHE A 13 -9.80 -13.85 -6.81
C PHE A 13 -8.38 -14.17 -7.31
N ALA A 14 -7.61 -14.99 -6.59
CA ALA A 14 -6.23 -15.31 -6.99
C ALA A 14 -6.13 -15.86 -8.43
N PRO A 15 -6.82 -16.95 -8.82
CA PRO A 15 -6.70 -17.51 -10.17
C PRO A 15 -7.21 -16.56 -11.26
N ASN A 16 -8.28 -15.80 -10.98
CA ASN A 16 -8.84 -14.82 -11.91
C ASN A 16 -7.84 -13.69 -12.20
N CYS A 17 -7.01 -13.34 -11.23
CA CYS A 17 -6.00 -12.28 -11.36
C CYS A 17 -4.61 -12.82 -11.73
N GLY A 18 -4.50 -14.12 -12.01
CA GLY A 18 -3.23 -14.77 -12.31
C GLY A 18 -2.27 -14.82 -11.13
N VAL A 19 -2.75 -14.59 -9.90
CA VAL A 19 -1.97 -14.71 -8.66
C VAL A 19 -2.05 -16.15 -8.16
N LEU A 20 -0.91 -16.70 -7.77
CA LEU A 20 -0.82 -18.02 -7.17
C LEU A 20 -1.45 -18.00 -5.79
N ALA A 21 -2.55 -18.73 -5.59
CA ALA A 21 -3.30 -18.75 -4.33
C ALA A 21 -2.43 -19.11 -3.12
N GLN A 22 -1.45 -20.02 -3.28
CA GLN A 22 -0.51 -20.41 -2.23
C GLN A 22 0.44 -19.28 -1.78
N THR A 23 0.50 -18.18 -2.53
CA THR A 23 1.30 -16.99 -2.20
C THR A 23 0.48 -15.90 -1.53
N LEU A 24 -0.83 -16.11 -1.38
CA LEU A 24 -1.67 -15.23 -0.59
C LEU A 24 -1.52 -15.57 0.88
N THR A 25 -1.30 -14.55 1.69
CA THR A 25 -1.13 -14.68 3.13
C THR A 25 -2.27 -13.99 3.87
N PRO A 26 -2.60 -14.41 5.11
CA PRO A 26 -3.68 -13.81 5.87
C PRO A 26 -3.50 -12.29 6.06
N ILE A 27 -4.62 -11.57 6.02
CA ILE A 27 -4.64 -10.15 6.37
C ILE A 27 -4.56 -10.01 7.89
N THR A 28 -3.49 -9.42 8.38
CA THR A 28 -3.22 -9.22 9.81
C THR A 28 -3.64 -7.85 10.33
N GLY A 29 -3.86 -6.89 9.43
CA GLY A 29 -4.29 -5.54 9.78
C GLY A 29 -4.98 -4.86 8.60
N ARG A 30 -5.86 -3.89 8.87
CA ARG A 30 -6.51 -3.12 7.81
C ARG A 30 -6.96 -1.74 8.26
N PHE A 31 -6.93 -0.80 7.33
CA PHE A 31 -7.60 0.49 7.41
C PHE A 31 -8.54 0.65 6.23
N LEU A 32 -9.76 1.10 6.52
CA LEU A 32 -10.81 1.32 5.53
C LEU A 32 -11.34 2.73 5.70
N GLY A 33 -11.47 3.46 4.60
CA GLY A 33 -12.02 4.81 4.57
C GLY A 33 -13.01 4.98 3.44
N CYS A 34 -14.06 5.76 3.64
CA CYS A 34 -15.02 6.13 2.61
C CYS A 34 -15.15 7.65 2.57
N GLN A 35 -15.06 8.25 1.39
CA GLN A 35 -15.15 9.69 1.20
C GLN A 35 -16.03 10.05 0.00
N SER A 36 -16.80 11.13 0.13
CA SER A 36 -17.64 11.66 -0.96
C SER A 36 -16.86 12.43 -2.02
N LYS A 37 -15.58 12.73 -1.77
CA LYS A 37 -14.67 13.35 -2.74
C LYS A 37 -13.37 12.55 -2.78
N TYR A 38 -12.67 12.65 -3.91
CA TYR A 38 -11.29 12.21 -3.93
C TYR A 38 -10.49 13.12 -3.01
N VAL A 39 -9.56 12.53 -2.30
CA VAL A 39 -8.70 13.16 -1.30
C VAL A 39 -7.30 12.63 -1.56
N SER A 40 -6.28 13.43 -1.33
CA SER A 40 -4.91 12.98 -1.57
C SER A 40 -4.51 11.88 -0.56
N PRO A 41 -3.51 11.04 -0.88
CA PRO A 41 -3.06 9.99 0.05
C PRO A 41 -2.64 10.49 1.44
N ASP A 42 -2.05 11.68 1.53
CA ASP A 42 -1.66 12.33 2.78
C ASP A 42 -2.87 12.75 3.61
N GLU A 43 -3.84 13.44 3.00
CA GLU A 43 -5.11 13.78 3.65
C GLU A 43 -5.87 12.51 4.06
N ALA A 44 -5.80 11.46 3.22
CA ALA A 44 -6.41 10.19 3.52
C ALA A 44 -5.82 9.52 4.76
N PHE A 45 -4.49 9.45 4.79
CA PHE A 45 -3.75 8.87 5.90
C PHE A 45 -4.06 9.56 7.22
N SER A 46 -3.94 10.90 7.26
CA SER A 46 -4.07 11.66 8.51
C SER A 46 -5.50 11.85 8.98
N SER A 47 -6.44 12.04 8.05
CA SER A 47 -7.77 12.57 8.40
C SER A 47 -8.80 11.47 8.61
N PHE A 48 -8.63 10.29 8.00
CA PHE A 48 -9.62 9.23 8.15
C PHE A 48 -9.13 7.78 8.11
N ILE A 49 -7.90 7.49 7.67
CA ILE A 49 -7.36 6.12 7.72
C ILE A 49 -6.75 5.84 9.11
N ILE A 50 -6.03 6.82 9.69
CA ILE A 50 -5.41 6.74 11.02
C ILE A 50 -6.07 7.73 11.98
N GLN A 51 -7.26 7.39 12.48
CA GLN A 51 -8.07 8.34 13.26
C GLN A 51 -7.83 8.29 14.76
N ASN A 52 -7.38 7.15 15.29
CA ASN A 52 -7.38 6.92 16.74
C ASN A 52 -6.21 6.04 17.19
N SER A 53 -6.11 5.87 18.51
CA SER A 53 -5.06 5.05 19.14
C SER A 53 -5.11 3.57 18.74
N GLU A 54 -6.26 3.04 18.35
CA GLU A 54 -6.36 1.66 17.83
C GLU A 54 -5.75 1.56 16.44
N SER A 55 -5.99 2.56 15.58
CA SER A 55 -5.33 2.64 14.27
C SER A 55 -3.81 2.68 14.42
N LEU A 56 -3.30 3.42 15.42
CA LEU A 56 -1.86 3.45 15.72
C LEU A 56 -1.32 2.10 16.21
N LYS A 57 -2.10 1.32 16.98
CA LYS A 57 -1.69 -0.03 17.40
C LYS A 57 -1.53 -0.96 16.20
N ILE A 58 -2.47 -0.90 15.24
CA ILE A 58 -2.37 -1.67 13.98
C ILE A 58 -1.15 -1.21 13.18
N LEU A 59 -0.97 0.10 13.00
CA LEU A 59 0.14 0.65 12.22
C LEU A 59 1.52 0.27 12.80
N HIS A 60 1.64 0.20 14.12
CA HIS A 60 2.88 -0.10 14.82
C HIS A 60 3.07 -1.60 15.15
N ASP A 61 2.15 -2.47 14.72
CA ASP A 61 2.30 -3.91 14.93
C ASP A 61 3.49 -4.43 14.10
N LYS A 62 4.47 -5.02 14.81
CA LYS A 62 5.70 -5.57 14.22
C LYS A 62 5.47 -6.89 13.49
N ASN A 63 4.29 -7.49 13.62
CA ASN A 63 3.91 -8.70 12.90
C ASN A 63 3.59 -8.41 11.42
N HIS A 64 3.37 -7.15 11.05
CA HIS A 64 3.17 -6.75 9.66
C HIS A 64 4.50 -6.73 8.90
N THR A 65 4.61 -7.52 7.84
CA THR A 65 5.81 -7.61 6.99
C THR A 65 5.58 -7.09 5.59
N GLU A 66 4.33 -6.90 5.20
CA GLU A 66 3.89 -6.46 3.88
C GLU A 66 2.70 -5.50 4.00
N VAL A 67 2.56 -4.62 3.01
CA VAL A 67 1.48 -3.62 2.93
C VAL A 67 0.98 -3.52 1.49
N GLY A 68 -0.34 -3.42 1.34
CA GLY A 68 -1.00 -3.14 0.08
C GLY A 68 -2.00 -2.00 0.23
N ALA A 69 -2.13 -1.15 -0.78
CA ALA A 69 -3.08 -0.04 -0.78
C ALA A 69 -3.88 -0.01 -2.08
N ALA A 70 -5.16 0.33 -1.96
CA ALA A 70 -6.05 0.52 -3.10
C ALA A 70 -7.00 1.70 -2.85
N VAL A 71 -7.35 2.38 -3.94
CA VAL A 71 -8.48 3.30 -3.96
C VAL A 71 -9.43 2.87 -5.07
N SER A 72 -10.73 2.93 -4.80
CA SER A 72 -11.76 2.66 -5.78
C SER A 72 -12.84 3.73 -5.73
N GLY A 73 -13.44 4.06 -6.87
CA GLY A 73 -14.60 4.94 -6.98
C GLY A 73 -15.74 4.22 -7.69
N THR A 74 -16.96 4.73 -7.58
CA THR A 74 -18.10 4.20 -8.34
C THR A 74 -18.14 4.76 -9.77
N ASP A 75 -18.84 4.07 -10.68
CA ASP A 75 -19.01 4.52 -12.06
C ASP A 75 -19.78 5.86 -12.08
N GLY A 76 -19.06 6.96 -12.32
CA GLY A 76 -19.56 8.33 -12.23
C GLY A 76 -18.95 9.17 -11.09
N GLY A 77 -18.05 8.60 -10.30
CA GLY A 77 -17.31 9.30 -9.24
C GLY A 77 -17.59 8.74 -7.85
N SER A 78 -17.64 9.61 -6.85
CA SER A 78 -17.83 9.26 -5.44
C SER A 78 -19.00 8.30 -5.16
N PRO A 79 -18.94 7.47 -4.11
CA PRO A 79 -17.93 7.50 -3.04
C PRO A 79 -16.61 6.83 -3.41
N TYR A 80 -15.53 7.40 -2.86
CA TYR A 80 -14.17 6.88 -2.92
C TYR A 80 -13.90 6.01 -1.70
N PHE A 81 -13.49 4.77 -1.94
CA PHE A 81 -13.12 3.80 -0.93
C PHE A 81 -11.61 3.65 -0.89
N TRP A 82 -11.03 3.98 0.25
CA TRP A 82 -9.63 3.77 0.57
C TRP A 82 -9.46 2.49 1.36
N CYS A 83 -8.49 1.69 0.98
CA CYS A 83 -8.16 0.45 1.67
C CYS A 83 -6.65 0.33 1.80
N VAL A 84 -6.15 0.15 3.03
CA VAL A 84 -4.77 -0.24 3.31
C VAL A 84 -4.81 -1.54 4.08
N LEU A 85 -4.16 -2.58 3.56
CA LEU A 85 -4.12 -3.91 4.15
C LEU A 85 -2.70 -4.27 4.54
N PHE A 86 -2.55 -4.96 5.66
CA PHE A 86 -1.29 -5.50 6.13
C PHE A 86 -1.37 -7.02 6.18
N SER A 87 -0.26 -7.69 5.89
CA SER A 87 -0.11 -9.13 6.09
C SER A 87 1.22 -9.43 6.78
N ASN A 88 1.35 -10.66 7.26
CA ASN A 88 2.59 -11.22 7.80
C ASN A 88 3.26 -12.17 6.79
N GLY A 89 3.12 -11.89 5.50
CA GLY A 89 3.67 -12.70 4.42
C GLY A 89 5.20 -12.68 4.36
N LYS A 90 5.75 -13.63 3.61
CA LYS A 90 7.20 -13.69 3.39
C LYS A 90 7.57 -12.70 2.28
N ARG A 91 8.38 -11.70 2.65
CA ARG A 91 8.92 -10.69 1.73
C ARG A 91 9.40 -11.31 0.41
N ASN A 92 9.06 -10.65 -0.69
CA ASN A 92 9.42 -11.02 -2.07
C ASN A 92 8.83 -12.36 -2.54
N SER A 93 7.82 -12.89 -1.86
CA SER A 93 7.18 -14.15 -2.27
C SER A 93 5.65 -14.14 -2.16
N SER A 94 5.04 -13.01 -1.79
CA SER A 94 3.59 -12.84 -1.82
C SER A 94 3.10 -12.30 -3.15
N PHE A 95 1.82 -12.54 -3.45
CA PHE A 95 1.16 -12.11 -4.69
C PHE A 95 1.92 -12.49 -5.98
N ALA A 96 2.58 -13.67 -5.97
CA ALA A 96 3.35 -14.10 -7.13
C ALA A 96 2.41 -14.48 -8.27
N PHE A 97 2.80 -14.13 -9.49
CA PHE A 97 2.01 -14.44 -10.67
C PHE A 97 2.34 -15.82 -11.25
N GLU A 98 1.34 -16.45 -11.84
CA GLU A 98 1.51 -17.61 -12.71
C GLU A 98 2.44 -17.22 -13.87
N ASN A 99 3.59 -17.89 -14.00
CA ASN A 99 4.66 -17.57 -14.96
C ASN A 99 5.33 -16.20 -14.78
N GLY A 100 5.17 -15.56 -13.61
CA GLY A 100 5.82 -14.28 -13.30
C GLY A 100 5.27 -13.06 -14.05
N GLN A 101 4.14 -13.20 -14.78
CA GLN A 101 3.49 -12.10 -15.47
C GLN A 101 2.07 -11.90 -14.93
N ALA A 102 1.75 -10.66 -14.59
CA ALA A 102 0.38 -10.28 -14.29
C ALA A 102 -0.51 -10.54 -15.52
N LYS A 103 -1.67 -11.18 -15.31
CA LYS A 103 -2.68 -11.27 -16.36
C LYS A 103 -3.22 -9.85 -16.62
N SER A 104 -3.56 -9.56 -17.87
CA SER A 104 -4.24 -8.29 -18.22
C SER A 104 -5.44 -8.09 -17.29
N VAL A 105 -5.59 -6.88 -16.77
CA VAL A 105 -6.59 -6.57 -15.73
C VAL A 105 -7.99 -6.98 -16.20
N HIS A 106 -8.61 -7.91 -15.46
CA HIS A 106 -10.02 -8.29 -15.63
C HIS A 106 -10.85 -7.60 -14.53
N PRO A 107 -12.17 -7.40 -14.75
CA PRO A 107 -13.05 -6.89 -13.71
C PRO A 107 -12.89 -7.67 -12.40
N GLY A 108 -12.57 -6.95 -11.31
CA GLY A 108 -12.31 -7.55 -10.01
C GLY A 108 -10.85 -7.84 -9.70
N CYS A 109 -9.91 -7.62 -10.62
CA CYS A 109 -8.47 -7.67 -10.38
C CYS A 109 -7.92 -6.26 -10.22
N PHE A 110 -7.28 -5.99 -9.08
CA PHE A 110 -6.71 -4.68 -8.79
C PHE A 110 -5.20 -4.79 -8.62
N SER A 111 -4.48 -4.43 -9.69
CA SER A 111 -3.16 -3.80 -9.62
C SER A 111 -3.04 -2.92 -10.86
N GLY A 112 -2.42 -1.74 -10.73
CA GLY A 112 -2.19 -0.81 -11.83
C GLY A 112 -1.37 -1.42 -12.97
N ASN A 113 -0.85 -0.57 -13.87
CA ASN A 113 -0.31 -0.90 -15.19
C ASN A 113 0.94 -1.83 -15.26
N ASN A 114 1.17 -2.68 -14.25
CA ASN A 114 2.39 -3.48 -14.06
C ASN A 114 3.67 -2.64 -14.02
N ASP A 115 3.53 -1.33 -13.74
CA ASP A 115 4.65 -0.44 -13.47
C ASP A 115 5.28 -0.84 -12.14
N ASP A 116 6.62 -0.86 -12.10
CA ASP A 116 7.35 -1.08 -10.86
C ASP A 116 6.88 -0.05 -9.83
N CYS A 117 6.39 -0.53 -8.68
CA CYS A 117 6.08 0.30 -7.53
C CYS A 117 7.38 0.76 -6.87
N SER A 118 8.10 1.65 -7.58
CA SER A 118 9.36 2.28 -7.22
C SER A 118 9.06 3.75 -6.91
N ALA A 119 9.55 4.39 -5.86
CA ALA A 119 10.39 4.01 -4.75
C ALA A 119 10.08 5.01 -3.63
N SER A 120 10.08 4.57 -2.38
CA SER A 120 10.44 5.48 -1.28
C SER A 120 11.86 5.97 -1.58
N THR A 121 11.99 7.13 -2.22
CA THR A 121 13.26 7.84 -2.29
C THR A 121 13.55 8.27 -0.86
N ARG A 122 14.30 7.45 -0.11
CA ARG A 122 15.04 7.98 1.03
C ARG A 122 16.01 8.98 0.43
N LEU A 123 15.63 10.26 0.43
CA LEU A 123 16.60 11.34 0.38
C LEU A 123 17.48 11.14 1.61
N ALA A 124 18.53 10.34 1.44
CA ALA A 124 19.63 10.29 2.37
C ALA A 124 20.08 11.74 2.53
N ILE A 125 20.06 12.18 3.77
CA ILE A 125 20.39 13.53 4.19
C ILE A 125 21.84 13.80 3.75
N ILE A 126 22.03 14.39 2.58
CA ILE A 126 23.32 14.96 2.13
C ILE A 126 23.20 16.48 2.25
N TRP A 127 22.88 17.00 3.45
CA TRP A 127 22.92 18.44 3.73
C TRP A 127 23.56 18.84 5.06
N PRO A 128 24.58 18.15 5.61
CA PRO A 128 25.48 18.84 6.54
C PRO A 128 26.90 19.05 5.99
N LEU A 129 27.27 18.49 4.83
CA LEU A 129 28.64 18.61 4.34
C LEU A 129 28.96 19.98 3.69
N LEU A 130 27.98 20.71 3.17
CA LEU A 130 28.22 22.04 2.57
C LEU A 130 28.32 23.16 3.63
N ALA A 131 27.74 22.98 4.82
CA ALA A 131 27.82 23.97 5.89
C ALA A 131 29.22 24.03 6.53
N VAL A 132 29.94 22.91 6.61
CA VAL A 132 31.30 22.87 7.20
C VAL A 132 32.31 23.64 6.34
N VAL A 133 32.14 23.63 5.01
CA VAL A 133 33.04 24.37 4.10
C VAL A 133 32.81 25.87 4.20
N PHE A 134 31.57 26.34 4.35
CA PHE A 134 31.27 27.78 4.43
C PHE A 134 31.72 28.41 5.75
N PHE A 135 31.58 27.72 6.89
CA PHE A 135 32.05 28.25 8.17
C PHE A 135 33.56 28.10 8.40
N GLY A 136 34.22 27.15 7.71
CA GLY A 136 35.69 27.00 7.78
C GLY A 136 36.44 28.13 7.06
N VAL A 137 35.91 28.65 5.95
CA VAL A 137 36.56 29.73 5.18
C VAL A 137 36.40 31.10 5.85
N LEU A 138 35.28 31.34 6.55
CA LEU A 138 35.07 32.58 7.32
C LEU A 138 35.95 32.70 8.57
N TYR A 139 36.54 31.60 9.06
CA TYR A 139 37.48 31.63 10.19
C TYR A 139 38.93 31.87 9.76
N VAL A 140 39.22 31.85 8.46
CA VAL A 140 40.58 31.98 7.89
C VAL A 140 40.75 33.28 7.08
N LEU A 141 39.71 34.12 7.01
CA LEU A 141 39.76 35.49 6.47
C LEU A 141 39.64 36.53 7.59
#